data_AF-A0A958N876-F1
#
_entry.id   AF-A0A958N876-F1
#
_cell.length_a   1.000
_cell.length_b   1.000
_cell.length_c   1.000
_cell.angle_alpha   90.00
_cell.angle_beta   90.00
_cell.angle_gamma   90.00
#
_symmetry.space_group_name_H-M   'P 1'
#
loop_
_entity.id
_entity.type
_entity.pdbx_description
1 polymer ?
#
loop_
_entity_poly.entity_id
_entity_poly.type
_entity_poly.pdbx_seq_one_letter_code
_entity_poly.pdbx_strand_id
1 'polypeptide(L)'
;MAFEETIENLKDQVKNTWSTVKETEAYSSIKEKYDDLTPSAQRLLQVFGVGFFGLMIFFMINGFFSDASMYVQDFEDKKATIRELLKLKRDMTSIPPVPTPPGVDSL
;
A
#
# COMPACT_ATOMS: atom_id res chain seq x y z
N MET A 1 22.13 -3.46 15.39
CA MET A 1 21.47 -2.92 16.60
C MET A 1 19.99 -2.61 16.36
N ALA A 2 19.60 -1.53 15.68
CA ALA A 2 18.15 -1.20 15.52
C ALA A 2 17.31 -2.25 14.77
N PHE A 3 17.89 -2.90 13.75
CA PHE A 3 17.20 -3.95 12.99
C PHE A 3 17.05 -5.26 13.78
N GLU A 4 18.07 -5.64 14.57
CA GLU A 4 18.03 -6.82 15.45
C GLU A 4 16.97 -6.65 16.53
N GLU A 5 16.91 -5.47 17.14
CA GLU A 5 15.89 -5.12 18.14
C GLU A 5 14.47 -5.12 17.55
N THR A 6 14.33 -4.69 16.28
CA THR A 6 13.04 -4.75 15.58
C THR A 6 12.60 -6.20 15.32
N ILE A 7 13.53 -7.07 14.93
CA ILE A 7 13.25 -8.50 14.72
C ILE A 7 12.89 -9.18 16.04
N GLU A 8 13.61 -8.88 17.12
CA GLU A 8 13.39 -9.45 18.43
C GLU A 8 12.00 -9.07 18.98
N ASN A 9 11.65 -7.79 18.90
CA ASN A 9 10.32 -7.30 19.25
C ASN A 9 9.21 -7.93 18.39
N LEU A 10 9.43 -8.09 17.08
CA LEU A 10 8.47 -8.75 16.19
C LEU A 10 8.28 -10.22 16.57
N LYS A 11 9.37 -10.92 16.87
CA LYS A 11 9.35 -12.33 17.27
C LYS A 11 8.57 -12.52 18.57
N ASP A 12 8.77 -11.64 19.54
CA ASP A 12 8.08 -11.70 20.82
C ASP A 12 6.60 -11.37 20.69
N GLN A 13 6.25 -10.38 19.86
CA GLN A 13 4.84 -10.09 19.54
C GLN A 13 4.15 -11.26 18.84
N VAL A 14 4.77 -11.82 17.81
CA VAL A 14 4.22 -12.98 17.09
C VAL A 14 4.04 -14.16 18.04
N LYS A 15 5.01 -14.42 18.92
CA LYS A 15 4.93 -15.52 19.89
C LYS A 15 3.78 -15.32 20.89
N ASN A 16 3.62 -14.11 21.42
CA ASN A 16 2.56 -13.78 22.36
C ASN A 16 1.17 -13.86 21.71
N THR A 17 1.01 -13.30 20.50
CA THR A 17 -0.24 -13.43 19.75
C THR A 17 -0.55 -14.89 19.41
N TRP A 18 0.47 -15.69 19.07
CA TRP A 18 0.30 -17.10 18.76
C TRP A 18 -0.14 -17.93 19.97
N SER A 19 0.36 -17.64 21.19
CA SER A 19 -0.13 -18.28 22.40
C SER A 19 -1.59 -17.96 22.67
N THR A 20 -2.00 -16.70 22.53
CA THR A 20 -3.41 -16.29 22.73
C THR A 20 -4.34 -16.95 21.72
N VAL A 21 -3.92 -17.08 20.46
CA VAL A 21 -4.70 -17.76 19.42
C VAL A 21 -4.89 -19.25 19.77
N LYS A 22 -3.86 -19.92 20.28
CA LYS A 22 -3.94 -21.33 20.67
C LYS A 22 -4.89 -21.58 21.85
N GLU A 23 -5.01 -20.61 22.74
CA GLU A 23 -5.90 -20.70 23.90
C GLU A 23 -7.37 -20.44 23.55
N THR A 24 -7.65 -19.98 22.32
CA THR A 24 -9.01 -19.67 21.89
C THR A 24 -9.79 -20.96 21.56
N GLU A 25 -11.06 -21.05 21.99
CA GLU A 25 -11.94 -22.20 21.70
C GLU A 25 -12.11 -22.49 20.20
N ALA A 26 -12.05 -21.44 19.37
CA ALA A 26 -12.05 -21.56 17.92
C ALA A 26 -10.85 -22.36 17.39
N TYR A 27 -9.65 -22.18 17.97
CA TYR A 27 -8.47 -22.93 17.55
C TYR A 27 -8.60 -24.40 17.93
N SER A 28 -9.04 -24.69 19.16
CA SER A 28 -9.26 -26.06 19.64
C SER A 28 -10.29 -26.81 18.77
N SER A 29 -11.42 -26.18 18.45
CA SER A 29 -12.45 -26.81 17.60
C SER A 29 -11.99 -27.04 16.15
N ILE A 30 -11.19 -26.14 15.58
CA ILE A 30 -10.60 -26.34 14.25
C ILE A 30 -9.57 -27.48 14.28
N LYS A 31 -8.74 -27.54 15.34
CA LYS A 31 -7.76 -28.60 15.51
C LYS A 31 -8.43 -29.97 15.66
N GLU A 32 -9.47 -30.09 16.47
CA GLU A 32 -10.22 -31.34 16.62
C GLU A 32 -10.82 -31.81 15.29
N LYS A 33 -11.43 -30.89 14.52
CA LYS A 33 -11.92 -31.19 13.17
C LYS A 33 -10.82 -31.59 12.20
N TYR A 34 -9.63 -31.01 12.34
CA TYR A 34 -8.48 -31.36 11.52
C TYR A 34 -7.94 -32.76 11.88
N ASP A 35 -7.87 -33.08 13.17
CA ASP A 35 -7.39 -34.37 13.67
C ASP A 35 -8.37 -35.52 13.32
N ASP A 36 -9.67 -35.23 13.18
CA ASP A 36 -10.70 -36.19 12.76
C ASP A 36 -10.73 -36.46 11.24
N LEU A 37 -10.00 -35.68 10.44
CA LEU A 37 -9.90 -35.89 8.99
C LEU A 37 -9.02 -37.11 8.66
N THR A 38 -9.31 -37.73 7.51
CA THR A 38 -8.45 -38.81 6.97
C THR A 38 -7.02 -38.30 6.68
N PRO A 39 -5.99 -39.15 6.80
CA PRO A 39 -4.59 -38.73 6.59
C PRO A 39 -4.29 -38.12 5.21
N SER A 40 -5.05 -38.52 4.18
CA SER A 40 -4.98 -37.95 2.84
C SER A 40 -5.54 -36.53 2.79
N ALA A 41 -6.68 -36.29 3.45
CA ALA A 41 -7.29 -34.97 3.55
C ALA A 41 -6.43 -33.99 4.36
N GLN A 42 -5.83 -34.44 5.47
CA GLN A 42 -4.90 -33.63 6.27
C GLN A 42 -3.71 -33.14 5.44
N ARG A 43 -3.04 -34.04 4.71
CA ARG A 43 -1.91 -33.69 3.84
C ARG A 43 -2.32 -32.72 2.75
N LEU A 44 -3.49 -32.91 2.15
CA LEU A 44 -4.03 -32.01 1.13
C LEU A 44 -4.23 -30.60 1.72
N LEU A 45 -4.90 -30.51 2.86
CA LEU A 45 -5.17 -29.24 3.55
C LEU A 45 -3.88 -28.54 3.99
N GLN A 46 -2.86 -29.30 4.40
CA GLN A 46 -1.56 -28.75 4.74
C GLN A 46 -0.83 -28.18 3.52
N VAL A 47 -0.80 -28.92 2.40
CA VAL A 47 -0.15 -28.46 1.16
C VAL A 47 -0.87 -27.24 0.58
N PHE A 48 -2.20 -27.29 0.50
CA PHE A 48 -2.99 -26.16 0.02
C PHE A 48 -2.97 -24.98 0.98
N GLY A 49 -3.01 -25.23 2.29
CA GLY A 49 -2.93 -24.19 3.30
C GLY A 49 -1.60 -23.45 3.23
N VAL A 50 -0.48 -24.17 3.29
CA VAL A 50 0.86 -23.57 3.18
C VAL A 50 1.03 -22.88 1.82
N GLY A 51 0.58 -23.51 0.73
CA GLY A 51 0.62 -22.94 -0.60
C GLY A 51 -0.17 -21.63 -0.71
N PHE A 52 -1.40 -21.61 -0.20
CA PHE A 52 -2.27 -20.44 -0.20
C PHE A 52 -1.70 -19.28 0.61
N PHE A 53 -1.21 -19.56 1.83
CA PHE A 53 -0.56 -18.54 2.66
C PHE A 53 0.71 -18.00 2.00
N GLY A 54 1.53 -18.87 1.39
CA GLY A 54 2.70 -18.44 0.63
C GLY A 54 2.34 -17.54 -0.56
N LEU A 55 1.26 -17.87 -1.27
CA LEU A 55 0.73 -17.08 -2.39
C LEU A 55 0.22 -15.71 -1.94
N MET A 56 -0.46 -15.64 -0.79
CA MET A 56 -0.91 -14.39 -0.17
C MET A 56 0.28 -13.47 0.16
N ILE A 57 1.33 -14.00 0.78
CA ILE A 57 2.54 -13.25 1.10
C ILE A 57 3.22 -12.76 -0.19
N PHE A 58 3.32 -13.63 -1.20
CA PHE A 58 3.89 -13.28 -2.49
C PHE A 58 3.13 -12.13 -3.17
N PHE A 59 1.80 -12.17 -3.19
CA PHE A 59 0.99 -11.08 -3.73
C PHE A 59 1.14 -9.78 -2.94
N MET A 60 1.18 -9.87 -1.61
CA MET A 60 1.36 -8.70 -0.75
C MET A 60 2.68 -7.99 -1.06
N ILE A 61 3.79 -8.74 -1.14
CA ILE A 61 5.10 -8.20 -1.46
C ILE A 61 5.10 -7.54 -2.85
N ASN A 62 4.55 -8.20 -3.86
CA ASN A 62 4.46 -7.63 -5.21
C ASN A 62 3.60 -6.36 -5.26
N GLY A 63 2.51 -6.32 -4.49
CA GLY A 63 1.68 -5.11 -4.35
C GLY A 63 2.48 -3.93 -3.82
N PHE A 64 3.25 -4.13 -2.75
CA PHE A 64 4.12 -3.09 -2.20
C PHE A 64 5.14 -2.55 -3.21
N PHE A 65 5.75 -3.41 -4.03
CA PHE A 65 6.69 -2.98 -5.07
C PHE A 65 6.00 -2.18 -6.19
N SER A 66 4.80 -2.61 -6.60
CA SER A 66 3.99 -1.91 -7.60
C SER A 66 3.62 -0.50 -7.12
N ASP A 67 3.11 -0.40 -5.90
CA ASP A 67 2.66 0.88 -5.32
C ASP A 67 3.83 1.85 -5.14
N ALA A 68 5.00 1.36 -4.71
CA ALA A 68 6.20 2.19 -4.56
C ALA A 68 6.60 2.90 -5.87
N SER A 69 6.47 2.21 -7.01
CA SER A 69 6.75 2.81 -8.32
C SER A 69 5.73 3.88 -8.72
N MET A 70 4.45 3.66 -8.41
CA MET A 70 3.38 4.64 -8.65
C MET A 70 3.56 5.91 -7.83
N TYR A 71 4.00 5.81 -6.57
CA TYR A 71 4.24 6.99 -5.74
C TYR A 71 5.37 7.88 -6.27
N VAL A 72 6.41 7.29 -6.84
CA VAL A 72 7.50 8.05 -7.48
C VAL A 72 6.99 8.76 -8.72
N GLN A 73 6.23 8.07 -9.57
CA GLN A 73 5.66 8.67 -10.78
C GLN A 73 4.68 9.81 -10.45
N ASP A 74 3.77 9.60 -9.51
CA ASP A 74 2.80 10.62 -9.07
C ASP A 74 3.49 11.87 -8.49
N PHE A 75 4.62 11.69 -7.80
CA PHE A 75 5.45 12.80 -7.36
C PHE A 75 6.05 13.60 -8.52
N GLU A 76 6.58 12.93 -9.55
CA GLU A 76 7.13 13.60 -10.74
C GLU A 76 6.06 14.35 -11.53
N ASP A 77 4.88 13.76 -11.70
CA ASP A 77 3.74 14.36 -12.41
C ASP A 77 3.23 15.62 -11.68
N LYS A 78 3.11 15.56 -10.35
CA LYS A 78 2.76 16.73 -9.53
C LYS A 78 3.80 17.83 -9.64
N LYS A 79 5.08 17.48 -9.62
CA LYS A 79 6.18 18.45 -9.78
C LYS A 79 6.16 19.12 -11.15
N ALA A 80 5.88 18.38 -12.22
CA ALA A 80 5.74 18.92 -13.57
C ALA A 80 4.56 19.90 -13.65
N THR A 81 3.40 19.49 -13.13
CA THR A 81 2.17 20.30 -13.09
C THR A 81 2.39 21.63 -12.36
N ILE A 82 3.05 21.61 -11.19
CA ILE A 82 3.35 22.84 -10.44
C ILE A 82 4.23 23.79 -11.26
N ARG A 83 5.24 23.29 -11.97
CA ARG A 83 6.07 24.15 -12.82
C ARG A 83 5.27 24.78 -13.95
N GLU A 84 4.37 24.04 -14.57
CA GLU A 84 3.51 24.55 -15.64
C GLU A 84 2.55 25.62 -15.13
N LEU A 85 1.92 25.41 -13.98
CA LEU A 85 1.08 26.42 -13.33
C LEU A 85 1.85 27.69 -13.00
N LEU A 86 3.09 27.57 -12.51
CA LEU A 86 3.94 28.73 -12.23
C LEU A 86 4.35 29.48 -13.50
N LYS A 87 4.64 28.76 -14.60
CA LYS A 87 4.90 29.38 -15.92
C LYS A 87 3.67 30.11 -16.43
N LEU A 88 2.50 29.44 -16.43
CA LEU A 88 1.24 30.03 -16.86
C LEU A 88 0.91 31.30 -16.05
N LYS A 89 1.07 31.26 -14.72
CA LYS A 89 0.89 32.44 -13.87
C LYS A 89 1.81 33.58 -14.29
N ARG A 90 3.09 33.29 -14.54
CA ARG A 90 4.05 34.31 -14.99
C ARG A 90 3.66 34.89 -16.35
N ASP A 91 3.24 34.05 -17.27
CA ASP A 91 2.87 34.45 -18.61
C ASP A 91 1.60 35.32 -18.58
N MET A 92 0.60 34.99 -17.74
CA MET A 92 -0.58 35.82 -17.51
C MET A 92 -0.24 37.19 -16.91
N THR A 93 0.70 37.26 -15.95
CA THR A 93 1.15 38.54 -15.38
C THR A 93 1.92 39.40 -16.39
N SER A 94 2.52 38.78 -17.42
CA SER A 94 3.30 39.49 -18.45
C SER A 94 2.46 40.05 -19.61
N ILE A 95 1.15 39.80 -19.63
CA ILE A 95 0.26 40.35 -20.66
C ILE A 95 0.11 41.87 -20.42
N PRO A 96 0.56 42.73 -21.35
CA PRO A 96 0.42 44.16 -21.20
C PRO A 96 -1.07 44.56 -21.14
N PRO A 97 -1.42 45.60 -20.36
CA PRO A 97 -2.80 46.05 -20.26
C PRO A 97 -3.32 46.44 -21.64
N VAL A 98 -4.51 45.91 -21.99
CA VAL A 98 -5.16 46.17 -23.28
C VAL A 98 -5.36 47.69 -23.41
N PRO A 99 -4.95 48.31 -24.53
CA PRO A 99 -5.19 49.72 -24.74
C PRO A 99 -6.70 49.97 -24.74
N THR A 100 -7.15 50.83 -23.82
CA THR A 100 -8.54 51.29 -23.79
C THR A 100 -8.84 52.04 -25.09
N PRO A 101 -9.89 51.67 -25.84
CA PRO A 101 -10.25 52.37 -27.06
C PRO A 101 -10.57 53.84 -26.76
N PRO A 102 -10.17 54.78 -27.63
CA PRO A 102 -10.47 56.20 -27.44
C PRO A 102 -11.98 56.39 -27.33
N GLY A 103 -12.40 57.10 -26.27
CA GLY A 103 -13.80 57.39 -25.99
C GLY A 103 -14.45 58.11 -27.16
N VAL A 104 -15.72 57.78 -27.40
CA VAL A 104 -16.55 58.28 -28.51
C VAL A 104 -16.90 59.78 -28.41
N ASP A 105 -16.30 60.51 -27.46
CA ASP A 105 -16.56 61.92 -27.17
C ASP A 105 -15.77 62.89 -28.07
N SER A 106 -15.25 62.43 -29.21
CA SER A 106 -14.46 63.24 -30.16
C SER A 106 -15.04 63.30 -31.58
N LEU A 107 -16.36 63.17 -31.70
CA LEU A 107 -17.12 63.50 -32.92
C LEU A 107 -17.85 64.83 -32.79
#